data_AF-A0A5D4XJM1-F1
#
_entry.id   AF-A0A5D4XJM1-F1
#
_cell.length_a   1.000
_cell.length_b   1.000
_cell.length_c   1.000
_cell.angle_alpha   90.00
_cell.angle_beta   90.00
_cell.angle_gamma   90.00
#
_symmetry.space_group_name_H-M   'P 1'
#
loop_
_entity.id
_entity.type
_entity.pdbx_description
1 polymer ?
#
loop_
_entity_poly.entity_id
_entity_poly.type
_entity_poly.pdbx_seq_one_letter_code
_entity_poly.pdbx_strand_id
1 'polypeptide(L)'
;MLALMKCRPPLLLILIVTLYLFFEIALLITGPEPVKFVRIGIAAVLGFFMLRGSSVAIFFWAGTSVLAAIYGFTWTLKVWQSNPQTAAIIFAFGGLLLAQAFYLMFNRSVGAFRTSV
;
A
#
# COMPACT_ATOMS: atom_id res chain seq x y z
N MET A 1 1.62 -31.75 15.01
CA MET A 1 0.72 -32.06 13.89
C MET A 1 -0.27 -30.89 13.69
N LEU A 2 0.24 -29.72 13.30
CA LEU A 2 -0.54 -28.49 13.03
C LEU A 2 -0.11 -27.88 11.68
N ALA A 3 0.36 -28.75 10.79
CA ALA A 3 0.57 -28.42 9.39
C ALA A 3 -0.82 -28.27 8.73
N LEU A 4 -0.98 -27.22 7.91
CA LEU A 4 -2.16 -26.90 7.09
C LEU A 4 -3.24 -26.01 7.73
N MET A 5 -2.89 -24.99 8.50
CA MET A 5 -3.63 -23.73 8.33
C MET A 5 -3.21 -23.14 6.99
N LYS A 6 -3.98 -23.48 5.96
CA LYS A 6 -3.93 -22.97 4.58
C LYS A 6 -3.32 -21.55 4.56
N CYS A 7 -2.07 -21.43 4.11
CA CYS A 7 -1.33 -20.17 3.96
C CYS A 7 -2.02 -19.29 2.92
N ARG A 8 -3.19 -18.77 3.26
CA ARG A 8 -3.96 -17.86 2.44
C ARG A 8 -3.55 -16.46 2.84
N PRO A 9 -3.26 -15.57 1.88
CA PRO A 9 -3.00 -14.18 2.20
C PRO A 9 -4.20 -13.64 2.99
N PRO A 10 -3.98 -12.87 4.07
CA PRO A 10 -5.08 -12.32 4.84
C PRO A 10 -5.98 -11.49 3.92
N LEU A 11 -7.30 -11.67 4.02
CA LEU A 11 -8.29 -11.01 3.14
C LEU A 11 -8.07 -9.50 3.03
N LEU A 12 -7.68 -8.87 4.14
CA LEU A 12 -7.38 -7.44 4.21
C LEU A 12 -6.17 -7.06 3.34
N LEU A 13 -5.14 -7.91 3.26
CA LEU A 13 -3.97 -7.70 2.39
C LEU A 13 -4.34 -7.84 0.91
N ILE A 14 -5.21 -8.80 0.58
CA ILE A 14 -5.77 -8.92 -0.79
C ILE A 14 -6.54 -7.66 -1.14
N LEU A 15 -7.46 -7.24 -0.27
CA LEU A 15 -8.31 -6.07 -0.47
C LEU A 15 -7.48 -4.79 -0.65
N ILE A 16 -6.43 -4.61 0.16
CA ILE A 16 -5.49 -3.50 0.06
C ILE A 16 -4.78 -3.48 -1.30
N VAL A 17 -4.23 -4.62 -1.75
CA VAL A 17 -3.52 -4.71 -3.03
C VAL A 17 -4.48 -4.47 -4.20
N THR A 18 -5.67 -5.06 -4.16
CA THR A 18 -6.70 -4.89 -5.20
C THR A 18 -7.19 -3.44 -5.29
N LEU A 19 -7.49 -2.79 -4.16
CA LEU A 19 -7.91 -1.40 -4.14
C LEU A 19 -6.82 -0.46 -4.66
N TYR A 20 -5.56 -0.70 -4.29
CA TYR A 20 -4.45 0.10 -4.77
C TYR A 20 -4.28 -0.03 -6.29
N LEU A 21 -4.32 -1.26 -6.83
CA LEU A 21 -4.24 -1.47 -8.28
C LEU A 21 -5.42 -0.84 -9.02
N PHE A 22 -6.63 -0.91 -8.46
CA PHE A 22 -7.81 -0.28 -9.06
C PHE A 22 -7.67 1.26 -9.09
N PHE A 23 -7.15 1.85 -8.01
CA PHE A 23 -6.87 3.28 -7.94
C PHE A 23 -5.83 3.71 -8.98
N GLU A 24 -4.74 2.95 -9.15
CA GLU A 24 -3.73 3.25 -10.17
C GLU A 24 -4.28 3.14 -11.60
N ILE A 25 -5.13 2.15 -11.88
CA ILE A 25 -5.80 2.01 -13.18
C ILE A 25 -6.75 3.19 -13.44
N ALA A 26 -7.50 3.65 -12.43
CA ALA A 26 -8.33 4.84 -12.56
C ALA A 26 -7.51 6.11 -12.85
N LEU A 27 -6.33 6.24 -12.24
CA LEU A 27 -5.39 7.32 -12.52
C LEU A 27 -4.78 7.25 -13.92
N LEU A 28 -4.66 6.04 -14.50
CA LEU A 28 -4.21 5.84 -15.88
C LEU A 28 -5.25 6.34 -16.89
N ILE A 29 -6.53 6.03 -16.65
CA ILE A 29 -7.65 6.38 -17.54
C ILE A 29 -7.84 7.91 -17.61
N THR A 30 -7.59 8.62 -16.51
CA THR A 30 -7.74 10.08 -16.43
C THR A 30 -6.60 10.86 -17.08
N GLY A 31 -5.50 10.21 -17.45
CA GLY A 31 -4.38 10.83 -18.15
C GLY A 31 -3.20 9.86 -18.28
N PRO A 32 -2.96 9.26 -19.46
CA PRO A 32 -1.96 8.22 -19.65
C PRO A 32 -0.56 8.82 -19.72
N GLU A 33 0.05 9.03 -18.56
CA GLU A 33 1.46 9.38 -18.46
C GLU A 33 2.32 8.10 -18.40
N PRO A 34 3.47 8.04 -19.10
CA PRO A 34 4.34 6.86 -19.11
C PRO A 34 4.82 6.46 -17.71
N VAL A 35 4.95 7.42 -16.78
CA VAL A 35 5.31 7.18 -15.37
C VAL A 35 4.26 6.33 -14.65
N LYS A 36 2.98 6.50 -14.98
CA LYS A 36 1.87 5.75 -14.35
C LYS A 36 1.87 4.28 -14.78
N PHE A 37 2.21 3.98 -16.04
CA PHE A 37 2.35 2.60 -16.52
C PHE A 37 3.45 1.84 -15.78
N VAL A 38 4.62 2.47 -15.60
CA VAL A 38 5.74 1.87 -14.86
C VAL A 38 5.34 1.62 -13.40
N ARG A 39 4.67 2.59 -12.77
CA ARG A 39 4.20 2.48 -11.39
C ARG A 39 3.18 1.36 -11.19
N ILE A 40 2.22 1.20 -12.11
CA ILE A 40 1.28 0.07 -12.12
C ILE A 40 2.01 -1.26 -12.27
N GLY A 41 2.97 -1.35 -13.19
CA GLY A 41 3.76 -2.57 -13.39
C GLY A 41 4.50 -2.99 -12.13
N ILE A 42 5.19 -2.04 -11.48
CA ILE A 42 5.89 -2.27 -10.21
C ILE A 42 4.91 -2.67 -9.10
N ALA A 43 3.76 -1.98 -8.99
CA ALA A 43 2.73 -2.27 -8.01
C ALA A 43 2.11 -3.66 -8.21
N ALA A 44 1.87 -4.08 -9.45
CA ALA A 44 1.33 -5.40 -9.77
C ALA A 44 2.33 -6.51 -9.43
N VAL A 45 3.61 -6.31 -9.75
CA VAL A 45 4.68 -7.27 -9.42
C VAL A 45 4.84 -7.38 -7.91
N LEU A 46 4.93 -6.25 -7.19
CA LEU A 46 5.02 -6.24 -5.73
C LEU A 46 3.78 -6.86 -5.09
N GLY A 47 2.58 -6.52 -5.56
CA GLY A 47 1.32 -7.09 -5.10
C GLY A 47 1.26 -8.61 -5.27
N PHE A 48 1.72 -9.11 -6.42
CA PHE A 48 1.83 -10.55 -6.68
C PHE A 48 2.78 -11.24 -5.69
N PHE A 49 3.97 -10.67 -5.46
CA PHE A 49 4.92 -11.24 -4.49
C PHE A 49 4.43 -11.13 -3.05
N MET A 50 3.72 -10.06 -2.69
CA MET A 50 3.07 -9.93 -1.38
C MET A 50 2.00 -11.01 -1.17
N LEU A 51 1.19 -11.30 -2.19
CA LEU A 51 0.17 -12.35 -2.15
C LEU A 51 0.75 -13.77 -2.11
N ARG A 52 2.00 -13.94 -2.56
CA ARG A 52 2.78 -15.18 -2.40
C ARG A 52 3.46 -15.31 -1.04
N GLY A 53 3.36 -14.31 -0.16
CA GLY A 53 3.97 -14.33 1.16
C GLY A 53 5.44 -13.89 1.19
N SER A 54 5.94 -13.25 0.14
CA SER A 54 7.32 -12.74 0.13
C SER A 54 7.48 -11.64 1.17
N SER A 55 8.29 -11.92 2.20
CA SER A 55 8.63 -10.95 3.24
C SER A 55 9.26 -9.69 2.67
N VAL A 56 10.13 -9.82 1.67
CA VAL A 56 10.83 -8.70 1.03
C VAL A 56 9.83 -7.76 0.34
N ALA A 57 8.87 -8.31 -0.40
CA ALA A 57 7.86 -7.51 -1.08
C ALA A 57 6.96 -6.76 -0.09
N ILE A 58 6.60 -7.40 1.02
CA ILE A 58 5.78 -6.76 2.06
C ILE A 58 6.54 -5.63 2.77
N PHE A 59 7.84 -5.82 3.07
CA PHE A 59 8.68 -4.77 3.64
C PHE A 59 8.89 -3.61 2.68
N PHE A 60 9.14 -3.90 1.41
CA PHE A 60 9.31 -2.86 0.38
C PHE A 60 8.02 -2.03 0.24
N TRP A 61 6.85 -2.68 0.18
CA TRP A 61 5.57 -1.98 0.13
C TRP A 61 5.33 -1.12 1.36
N ALA A 62 5.55 -1.68 2.57
CA ALA A 62 5.41 -0.91 3.81
C ALA A 62 6.35 0.31 3.83
N GLY A 63 7.61 0.16 3.39
CA GLY A 63 8.56 1.27 3.27
C GLY A 63 8.07 2.35 2.29
N THR A 64 7.59 1.94 1.11
CA THR A 64 7.03 2.90 0.15
C THR A 64 5.78 3.61 0.67
N SER A 65 4.91 2.93 1.44
CA SER A 65 3.76 3.54 2.09
C SER A 65 4.16 4.56 3.15
N VAL A 66 5.20 4.28 3.96
CA VAL A 66 5.73 5.25 4.93
C VAL A 66 6.32 6.48 4.24
N LEU A 67 7.12 6.29 3.19
CA LEU A 67 7.69 7.42 2.44
C LEU A 67 6.60 8.27 1.77
N ALA A 68 5.58 7.62 1.18
CA ALA A 68 4.44 8.30 0.59
C ALA A 68 3.62 9.08 1.64
N ALA A 69 3.44 8.53 2.84
CA ALA A 69 2.78 9.21 3.95
C ALA A 69 3.58 10.44 4.41
N ILE A 70 4.90 10.32 4.61
CA ILE A 70 5.77 11.45 4.96
C ILE A 70 5.68 12.55 3.90
N TYR A 71 5.80 12.19 2.62
CA TYR A 71 5.66 13.14 1.52
C TYR A 71 4.29 13.82 1.54
N GLY A 72 3.20 13.05 1.70
CA GLY A 72 1.83 13.57 1.81
C GLY A 72 1.65 14.55 2.98
N PHE A 73 2.24 14.26 4.15
CA PHE A 73 2.19 15.18 5.30
C PHE A 73 2.97 16.47 5.04
N THR A 74 4.17 16.39 4.43
CA THR A 74 4.91 17.61 4.07
C THR A 74 4.16 18.45 3.04
N TRP A 75 3.45 17.81 2.11
CA TRP A 75 2.64 18.51 1.11
C TRP A 75 1.38 19.13 1.73
N THR A 76 0.75 18.44 2.67
CA THR A 76 -0.35 18.97 3.48
C THR A 76 0.03 20.28 4.14
N LEU A 77 1.20 20.36 4.79
CA LEU A 77 1.67 21.59 5.45
C LEU A 77 1.81 22.76 4.47
N LYS A 78 2.22 22.50 3.22
CA LYS A 78 2.35 23.52 2.18
C LYS A 78 0.99 24.00 1.65
N VAL A 79 0.03 23.10 1.53
CA VAL A 79 -1.31 23.38 0.97
C VAL A 79 -2.29 23.89 2.03
N TRP A 80 -2.01 23.68 3.32
CA TRP A 80 -2.89 24.05 4.43
C TRP A 80 -3.32 25.52 4.41
N GLN A 81 -2.41 26.41 4.04
CA GLN A 81 -2.67 27.86 3.99
C GLN A 81 -3.47 28.28 2.74
N SER A 82 -3.33 27.57 1.62
CA SER A 82 -3.99 27.94 0.36
C SER A 82 -5.33 27.23 0.15
N ASN A 83 -5.46 25.98 0.59
CA ASN A 83 -6.68 25.20 0.46
C ASN A 83 -6.80 24.15 1.58
N PRO A 84 -7.45 24.49 2.71
CA PRO A 84 -7.55 23.60 3.87
C PRO A 84 -8.38 22.34 3.60
N GLN A 85 -9.35 22.38 2.68
CA GLN A 85 -10.13 21.20 2.30
C GLN A 85 -9.27 20.15 1.60
N THR A 86 -8.46 20.60 0.63
CA THR A 86 -7.55 19.71 -0.09
C THR A 86 -6.47 19.16 0.84
N ALA A 87 -5.94 20.01 1.72
CA ALA A 87 -4.97 19.62 2.75
C ALA A 87 -5.53 18.55 3.69
N ALA A 88 -6.77 18.67 4.17
CA ALA A 88 -7.41 17.67 5.02
C ALA A 88 -7.55 16.31 4.31
N ILE A 89 -7.89 16.30 3.01
CA ILE A 89 -7.98 15.07 2.22
C ILE A 89 -6.61 14.40 2.11
N ILE A 90 -5.56 15.16 1.75
CA ILE A 90 -4.18 14.63 1.63
C ILE A 90 -3.71 14.07 2.98
N PHE A 91 -4.00 14.77 4.08
CA PHE A 91 -3.64 14.33 5.42
C PHE A 91 -4.31 13.00 5.77
N ALA A 92 -5.61 12.86 5.48
CA ALA A 92 -6.35 11.62 5.70
C ALA A 92 -5.75 10.45 4.89
N PHE A 93 -5.40 10.68 3.61
CA PHE A 93 -4.72 9.69 2.78
C PHE A 93 -3.33 9.31 3.31
N GLY A 94 -2.54 10.28 3.78
CA GLY A 94 -1.26 10.02 4.43
C GLY A 94 -1.41 9.15 5.68
N GLY A 95 -2.44 9.43 6.50
CA GLY A 95 -2.77 8.61 7.66
C GLY A 95 -3.15 7.17 7.30
N LEU A 96 -3.94 6.98 6.24
CA LEU A 96 -4.31 5.64 5.75
C LEU A 96 -3.09 4.85 5.24
N LEU A 97 -2.17 5.49 4.53
CA LEU A 97 -0.92 4.86 4.08
C LEU A 97 -0.04 4.45 5.26
N LEU A 98 0.03 5.28 6.29
CA LEU A 98 0.75 4.95 7.51
C LEU A 98 0.09 3.76 8.23
N ALA A 99 -1.24 3.77 8.38
CA ALA A 99 -2.00 2.67 8.96
C ALA A 99 -1.83 1.36 8.18
N GLN A 100 -1.77 1.44 6.85
CA GLN A 100 -1.45 0.32 5.97
C GLN A 100 -0.03 -0.21 6.23
N ALA A 101 0.97 0.66 6.34
CA ALA A 101 2.33 0.25 6.67
C ALA A 101 2.40 -0.45 8.04
N PHE A 102 1.73 0.10 9.06
CA PHE A 102 1.64 -0.50 10.39
C PHE A 102 0.94 -1.87 10.35
N TYR A 103 -0.17 -1.98 9.60
CA TYR A 103 -0.85 -3.24 9.39
C TYR A 103 0.08 -4.28 8.76
N LEU A 104 0.82 -3.91 7.72
CA LEU A 104 1.72 -4.82 7.03
C LEU A 104 2.86 -5.26 7.95
N MET A 105 3.43 -4.37 8.76
CA MET A 105 4.60 -4.66 9.60
C MET A 105 4.28 -5.36 10.93
N PHE A 106 3.20 -4.96 11.61
CA PHE A 106 2.96 -5.36 13.00
C PHE A 106 1.76 -6.28 13.19
N ASN A 107 0.93 -6.51 12.16
CA ASN A 107 -0.19 -7.43 12.32
C ASN A 107 0.28 -8.89 12.39
N ARG A 108 -0.12 -9.58 13.46
CA ARG A 108 0.18 -10.99 13.73
C ARG A 108 -0.23 -11.92 12.58
N SER A 109 -1.35 -11.64 11.89
CA SER A 109 -1.80 -12.44 10.75
C SER A 109 -0.88 -12.30 9.53
N VAL A 110 -0.33 -11.10 9.29
CA VAL A 110 0.64 -10.87 8.22
C VAL A 110 1.99 -11.47 8.59
N GLY A 111 2.40 -11.37 9.87
CA GLY A 111 3.58 -12.03 10.41
C GLY A 111 3.54 -13.55 10.26
N ALA A 112 2.43 -14.18 10.64
CA ALA A 112 2.23 -15.62 10.50
C ALA A 112 2.30 -16.09 9.04
N PHE A 113 1.70 -15.30 8.13
CA PHE A 113 1.73 -15.56 6.69
C PHE A 113 3.15 -15.47 6.11
N ARG A 114 3.95 -14.49 6.54
CA ARG A 114 5.37 -14.34 6.16
C ARG A 114 6.25 -15.52 6.61
N THR A 115 6.02 -16.02 7.82
CA THR A 115 6.81 -17.13 8.39
C THR A 115 6.38 -18.51 7.89
N SER A 116 5.26 -18.58 7.17
CA SER A 116 4.69 -19.83 6.65
C SER A 116 5.15 -20.21 5.25
N VAL A 117 5.93 -19.35 4.60
CA VAL A 117 6.53 -19.51 3.26
C VAL A 117 8.03 -19.55 3.41
#